data_AF-A0A5D2NI62-F1
#
_entry.id   AF-A0A5D2NI62-F1
#
_cell.length_a   1.000
_cell.length_b   1.000
_cell.length_c   1.000
_cell.angle_alpha   90.00
_cell.angle_beta   90.00
_cell.angle_gamma   90.00
#
_symmetry.space_group_name_H-M   'P 1'
#
loop_
_entity.id
_entity.type
_entity.pdbx_description
1 polymer ?
#
loop_
_entity_poly.entity_id
_entity_poly.type
_entity_poly.pdbx_seq_one_letter_code
_entity_poly.pdbx_strand_id
1 'polypeptide(L)'
;MGTMDGILDTVSAKHPLLPLLELLKKHGKLILVGAPTQAHELPAFPLLGGRKLVGGSVIGGMKETQEMLDFAAKHNVKPKIEVVAIDYVNTAIRHLEKTNVKYQFVIDIENTLKPSSN
;
A
#
# COMPACT_ATOMS: atom_id res chain seq x y z
N MET A 1 -24.05 -2.41 8.04
CA MET A 1 -23.60 -1.65 6.85
C MET A 1 -23.35 -0.20 7.25
N GLY A 2 -22.34 0.45 6.68
CA GLY A 2 -22.03 1.87 6.92
C GLY A 2 -21.40 2.21 8.28
N THR A 3 -20.26 1.62 8.61
CA THR A 3 -19.54 1.84 9.89
C THR A 3 -18.21 2.56 9.74
N MET A 4 -17.65 2.64 8.53
CA MET A 4 -16.32 3.22 8.28
C MET A 4 -16.42 4.61 7.65
N ASP A 5 -15.67 5.59 8.18
CA ASP A 5 -15.56 6.93 7.58
C ASP A 5 -14.70 6.92 6.32
N GLY A 6 -13.70 6.03 6.27
CA GLY A 6 -12.87 5.83 5.09
C GLY A 6 -12.21 4.46 5.08
N ILE A 7 -11.78 4.04 3.90
CA ILE A 7 -11.07 2.79 3.65
C ILE A 7 -9.86 3.13 2.77
N LEU A 8 -8.67 2.66 3.18
CA LEU A 8 -7.46 2.66 2.36
C LEU A 8 -7.28 1.27 1.76
N ASP A 9 -7.44 1.16 0.45
CA ASP A 9 -7.37 -0.11 -0.27
C ASP A 9 -6.00 -0.29 -0.93
N THR A 10 -5.26 -1.28 -0.43
CA THR A 10 -3.90 -1.61 -0.83
C THR A 10 -3.80 -2.86 -1.70
N VAL A 11 -4.92 -3.39 -2.18
CA VAL A 11 -4.94 -4.68 -2.90
C VAL A 11 -4.48 -4.50 -4.34
N SER A 12 -3.34 -5.11 -4.70
CA SER A 12 -2.76 -5.04 -6.06
C SER A 12 -3.30 -6.10 -7.03
N ALA A 13 -4.43 -6.73 -6.71
CA ALA A 13 -5.10 -7.75 -7.53
C ALA A 13 -6.57 -7.36 -7.78
N LYS A 14 -7.19 -7.93 -8.83
CA LYS A 14 -8.62 -7.71 -9.10
C LYS A 14 -9.45 -8.18 -7.92
N HIS A 15 -10.30 -7.29 -7.43
CA HIS A 15 -11.26 -7.59 -6.36
C HIS A 15 -12.49 -6.67 -6.49
N PRO A 16 -13.65 -7.06 -5.95
CA PRO A 16 -14.89 -6.29 -6.05
C PRO A 16 -14.90 -5.09 -5.08
N LEU A 17 -15.32 -3.92 -5.57
CA LEU A 17 -15.42 -2.71 -4.74
C LEU A 17 -16.74 -2.61 -3.97
N LEU A 18 -17.80 -3.31 -4.40
CA LEU A 18 -19.12 -3.22 -3.78
C LEU A 18 -19.11 -3.48 -2.26
N PRO A 19 -18.47 -4.55 -1.75
CA PRO A 19 -18.42 -4.79 -0.30
C PRO A 19 -17.74 -3.66 0.46
N LEU A 20 -16.67 -3.07 -0.09
CA LEU A 20 -15.97 -1.94 0.52
C LEU A 20 -16.87 -0.71 0.56
N LEU A 21 -17.58 -0.43 -0.54
CA LEU A 21 -18.55 0.66 -0.60
C LEU A 21 -19.66 0.48 0.42
N GLU A 22 -20.15 -0.73 0.69
CA GLU A 22 -21.20 -1.00 1.67
C GLU A 22 -20.76 -0.80 3.13
N LEU A 23 -19.46 -0.98 3.41
CA LEU A 23 -18.87 -0.71 4.73
C LEU A 23 -18.77 0.80 5.02
N LEU A 24 -18.66 1.63 3.98
CA LEU A 24 -18.58 3.08 4.13
C LEU A 24 -19.89 3.69 4.65
N LYS A 25 -19.76 4.59 5.62
CA LYS A 25 -20.81 5.53 6.03
C LYS A 25 -21.25 6.41 4.86
N LYS A 26 -22.35 7.13 5.05
CA LYS A 26 -22.71 8.25 4.17
C LYS A 26 -21.57 9.26 4.15
N HIS A 27 -21.19 9.77 2.97
CA HIS A 27 -20.01 10.62 2.75
C HIS A 27 -18.65 9.95 2.98
N GLY A 28 -18.62 8.63 3.14
CA GLY A 28 -17.37 7.90 3.29
C GLY A 28 -16.50 7.91 2.02
N LYS A 29 -15.20 7.70 2.21
CA LYS A 29 -14.18 7.75 1.16
C LYS A 29 -13.46 6.42 1.01
N LEU A 30 -13.45 5.86 -0.20
CA LEU A 30 -12.57 4.76 -0.58
C LEU A 30 -11.35 5.33 -1.32
N ILE A 31 -10.15 5.11 -0.79
CA ILE A 31 -8.90 5.57 -1.40
C ILE A 31 -8.13 4.37 -1.93
N LEU A 32 -7.97 4.32 -3.25
CA LEU A 32 -7.23 3.28 -3.96
C LEU A 32 -5.74 3.65 -3.98
N VAL A 33 -4.91 2.79 -3.39
CA VAL A 33 -3.44 2.84 -3.48
C VAL A 33 -2.84 1.52 -4.00
N GLY A 34 -3.65 0.47 -4.11
CA GLY A 34 -3.32 -0.73 -4.89
C GLY A 34 -3.40 -0.47 -6.40
N ALA A 35 -2.59 -1.21 -7.17
CA ALA A 35 -2.50 -1.05 -8.63
C ALA A 35 -2.68 -2.40 -9.35
N PRO A 36 -3.92 -2.90 -9.48
CA PRO A 36 -4.19 -4.11 -10.25
C PRO A 36 -4.07 -3.87 -11.76
N THR A 37 -3.71 -4.91 -12.50
CA THR A 37 -3.61 -4.87 -13.97
C THR A 37 -4.97 -4.86 -14.67
N GLN A 38 -6.04 -5.25 -13.97
CA GLN A 38 -7.40 -5.28 -14.48
C GLN A 38 -8.20 -4.13 -13.88
N ALA A 39 -9.01 -3.46 -14.72
CA ALA A 39 -9.88 -2.39 -14.26
C ALA A 39 -10.92 -2.87 -13.24
N HIS A 40 -11.24 -2.01 -12.28
CA HIS A 40 -12.33 -2.27 -11.33
C HIS A 40 -13.70 -2.00 -11.96
N GLU A 41 -14.68 -2.81 -11.57
CA GLU A 41 -16.09 -2.50 -11.75
C GLU A 41 -16.55 -1.58 -10.62
N LEU A 42 -17.12 -0.43 -10.99
CA LEU A 42 -17.56 0.58 -10.03
C LEU A 42 -19.09 0.73 -10.08
N PRO A 43 -19.84 0.18 -9.10
CA PRO A 43 -21.29 0.32 -9.08
C PRO A 43 -21.71 1.74 -8.67
N ALA A 44 -22.56 2.37 -9.48
CA ALA A 44 -22.98 3.76 -9.27
C ALA A 44 -23.94 3.95 -8.09
N PHE A 45 -24.87 3.03 -7.87
CA PHE A 45 -25.93 3.19 -6.84
C PHE A 45 -25.41 3.37 -5.41
N PRO A 46 -24.42 2.58 -4.92
CA PRO A 46 -23.83 2.81 -3.60
C PRO A 46 -23.20 4.19 -3.44
N LEU A 47 -22.61 4.74 -4.51
CA LEU A 47 -22.03 6.09 -4.51
C LEU A 47 -23.12 7.15 -4.42
N LEU A 48 -24.17 7.04 -5.25
CA LEU A 48 -25.29 7.97 -5.27
C LEU A 48 -26.07 7.97 -3.94
N GLY A 49 -26.51 6.80 -3.49
CA GLY A 49 -27.30 6.66 -2.26
C GLY A 49 -26.54 7.08 -1.01
N GLY A 50 -25.22 6.84 -0.99
CA GLY A 50 -24.34 7.17 0.13
C GLY A 50 -23.65 8.52 0.03
N ARG A 51 -23.72 9.23 -1.10
CA ARG A 51 -22.88 10.42 -1.40
C ARG A 51 -21.38 10.14 -1.14
N LYS A 52 -20.93 8.95 -1.54
CA LYS A 52 -19.57 8.42 -1.28
C LYS A 52 -18.60 8.83 -2.38
N LEU A 53 -17.31 8.82 -2.07
CA LEU A 53 -16.23 9.14 -3.00
C LEU A 53 -15.28 7.96 -3.16
N VAL A 54 -14.83 7.74 -4.39
CA VAL A 54 -13.69 6.87 -4.71
C VAL A 54 -12.62 7.75 -5.32
N GLY A 55 -11.41 7.71 -4.76
CA GLY A 55 -10.26 8.46 -5.23
C GLY A 55 -9.02 7.59 -5.31
N GLY A 56 -8.04 7.99 -6.12
CA GLY A 56 -6.72 7.36 -6.18
C GLY A 56 -5.65 8.28 -5.60
N SER A 57 -4.58 7.68 -5.09
CA SER A 57 -3.37 8.41 -4.68
C SER A 57 -2.15 7.55 -4.97
N VAL A 58 -1.10 8.16 -5.52
CA VAL A 58 0.17 7.50 -5.81
C VAL A 58 1.30 8.40 -5.33
N ILE A 59 2.08 7.91 -4.38
CA ILE A 59 3.22 8.63 -3.78
C ILE A 59 2.75 9.98 -3.16
N GLY A 60 3.67 10.77 -2.62
CA GLY A 60 3.44 12.13 -2.16
C GLY A 60 4.56 13.07 -2.61
N GLY A 61 4.36 14.38 -2.48
CA GLY A 61 5.38 15.37 -2.79
C GLY A 61 6.58 15.32 -1.83
N MET A 62 7.68 15.99 -2.17
CA MET A 62 8.87 16.06 -1.30
C MET A 62 8.56 16.66 0.08
N LYS A 63 7.74 17.72 0.11
CA LYS A 63 7.30 18.35 1.35
C LYS A 63 6.48 17.39 2.23
N GLU A 64 5.50 16.71 1.64
CA GLU A 64 4.66 15.72 2.33
C GLU A 64 5.48 14.53 2.83
N THR A 65 6.49 14.10 2.05
CA THR A 65 7.41 13.03 2.45
C THR A 65 8.22 13.43 3.69
N GLN A 66 8.72 14.66 3.74
CA GLN A 66 9.42 15.16 4.92
C GLN A 66 8.49 15.20 6.14
N GLU A 67 7.27 15.74 5.99
CA GLU A 67 6.27 15.77 7.06
C GLU A 67 5.92 14.35 7.56
N MET A 68 5.83 13.38 6.66
CA MET A 68 5.59 11.97 6.98
C MET A 68 6.75 11.36 7.76
N LEU A 69 8.00 11.62 7.36
CA LEU A 69 9.19 11.14 8.08
C LEU A 69 9.28 11.75 9.48
N ASP A 70 9.02 13.05 9.61
CA ASP A 70 9.03 13.76 10.89
C ASP A 70 7.94 13.20 11.83
N PHE A 71 6.75 12.95 11.30
CA PHE A 71 5.65 12.32 12.04
C PHE A 71 6.02 10.89 12.47
N ALA A 72 6.56 10.08 11.56
CA ALA A 72 6.97 8.71 11.86
C ALA A 72 8.04 8.65 12.95
N ALA A 73 9.04 9.53 12.89
CA ALA A 73 10.08 9.66 13.90
C ALA A 73 9.49 10.07 15.26
N LYS A 74 8.62 11.08 15.29
CA LYS A 74 7.97 11.58 16.51
C LYS A 74 7.11 10.51 17.20
N HIS A 75 6.45 9.66 16.43
CA HIS A 75 5.49 8.68 16.93
C HIS A 75 6.02 7.23 16.94
N ASN A 76 7.32 7.04 16.69
CA ASN A 76 7.97 5.72 16.61
C ASN A 76 7.24 4.74 15.67
N VAL A 77 6.78 5.24 14.52
CA VAL A 77 6.19 4.42 13.46
C VAL A 77 7.32 3.84 12.63
N LYS A 78 7.47 2.51 12.67
CA LYS A 78 8.51 1.78 11.93
C LYS A 78 7.91 0.61 11.16
N PRO A 79 8.39 0.33 9.94
CA PRO A 79 7.99 -0.87 9.23
C PRO A 79 8.53 -2.12 9.94
N LYS A 80 7.84 -3.25 9.79
CA LYS A 80 8.42 -4.56 10.12
C LYS A 80 9.18 -5.06 8.91
N ILE A 81 10.47 -5.27 9.09
CA ILE A 81 11.41 -5.55 8.00
C ILE A 81 12.11 -6.89 8.20
N GLU A 82 12.46 -7.51 7.09
CA GLU A 82 13.38 -8.64 7.00
C GLU A 82 14.63 -8.15 6.26
N VAL A 83 15.73 -7.99 6.99
CA VAL A 83 17.00 -7.55 6.40
C VAL A 83 17.66 -8.72 5.67
N VAL A 84 18.04 -8.52 4.41
CA VAL A 84 18.63 -9.55 3.55
C VAL A 84 19.91 -9.05 2.88
N ALA A 85 20.81 -9.98 2.55
CA ALA A 85 22.00 -9.69 1.76
C ALA A 85 21.64 -9.46 0.28
N ILE A 86 22.49 -8.73 -0.45
CA ILE A 86 22.28 -8.42 -1.86
C ILE A 86 22.23 -9.68 -2.75
N ASP A 87 22.97 -10.73 -2.40
CA ASP A 87 22.96 -12.00 -3.14
C ASP A 87 21.64 -12.77 -2.99
N TYR A 88 20.86 -12.46 -1.97
CA TYR A 88 19.55 -13.04 -1.70
C TYR A 88 18.41 -12.38 -2.51
N VAL A 89 18.67 -11.27 -3.21
CA VAL A 89 17.63 -10.43 -3.86
C VAL A 89 16.69 -11.23 -4.77
N ASN A 90 17.22 -12.17 -5.56
CA ASN A 90 16.41 -13.00 -6.45
C ASN A 90 15.45 -13.93 -5.69
N THR A 91 15.86 -14.43 -4.52
CA THR A 91 14.99 -15.23 -3.65
C THR A 91 13.96 -14.34 -2.95
N ALA A 92 14.35 -13.16 -2.49
CA ALA A 92 13.44 -12.17 -1.92
C ALA A 92 12.33 -11.77 -2.90
N ILE A 93 12.64 -11.57 -4.19
CA ILE A 93 11.64 -11.28 -5.24
C ILE A 93 10.65 -12.45 -5.40
N ARG A 94 11.13 -13.69 -5.50
CA ARG A 94 10.25 -14.88 -5.57
C ARG A 94 9.38 -15.05 -4.32
N HIS A 95 9.88 -14.65 -3.15
CA HIS A 95 9.11 -14.66 -1.91
C HIS A 95 8.04 -13.56 -1.92
N LEU A 96 8.36 -12.37 -2.40
CA LEU A 96 7.43 -11.25 -2.54
C LEU A 96 6.24 -11.61 -3.45
N GLU A 97 6.51 -12.26 -4.59
CA GLU A 97 5.47 -12.76 -5.51
C GLU A 97 4.49 -13.72 -4.83
N LYS A 98 4.98 -14.52 -3.87
CA LYS A 98 4.18 -15.47 -3.07
C LYS A 98 3.66 -14.86 -1.78
N THR A 99 3.79 -13.54 -1.57
CA THR A 99 3.46 -12.84 -0.31
C THR A 99 4.14 -13.46 0.93
N ASN A 100 5.29 -14.12 0.73
CA ASN A 100 6.06 -14.78 1.78
C ASN A 100 7.07 -13.83 2.42
N VAL A 101 6.56 -12.77 3.06
CA VAL A 101 7.33 -11.74 3.78
C VAL A 101 6.46 -11.09 4.85
N LYS A 102 7.03 -10.70 6.00
CA LYS A 102 6.33 -10.01 7.10
C LYS A 102 7.09 -8.75 7.55
N TYR A 103 6.99 -7.60 6.88
CA TYR A 103 6.12 -7.28 5.73
C TYR A 103 6.89 -6.69 4.54
N GLN A 104 8.16 -6.31 4.73
CA GLN A 104 9.03 -5.78 3.66
C GLN A 104 10.44 -6.35 3.78
N PHE A 105 11.08 -6.62 2.65
CA PHE A 105 12.52 -6.88 2.61
C PHE A 105 13.29 -5.55 2.56
N VAL A 106 14.38 -5.46 3.31
CA VAL A 106 15.35 -4.37 3.22
C VAL A 106 16.71 -4.97 2.91
N ILE A 107 17.36 -4.50 1.84
CA ILE A 107 18.68 -5.02 1.46
C ILE A 107 19.75 -4.26 2.25
N ASP A 108 20.62 -4.99 2.94
CA ASP A 108 21.78 -4.43 3.62
C ASP A 108 22.92 -4.20 2.61
N ILE A 109 22.90 -3.05 1.96
CA ILE A 109 23.87 -2.72 0.92
C ILE A 109 25.27 -2.55 1.51
N GLU A 110 25.41 -1.82 2.62
CA GLU A 110 26.69 -1.47 3.21
C GLU A 110 27.52 -2.71 3.57
N ASN A 111 26.88 -3.72 4.17
CA ASN A 111 27.60 -4.90 4.67
C ASN A 111 27.74 -6.03 3.64
N THR A 112 26.93 -6.04 2.57
CA THR A 112 26.83 -7.21 1.69
C THR A 112 27.15 -6.96 0.23
N LEU A 113 27.16 -5.70 -0.21
CA LEU A 113 27.59 -5.36 -1.56
C LEU A 113 29.11 -5.39 -1.67
N LYS A 114 29.62 -6.36 -2.42
CA LYS A 114 31.04 -6.42 -2.75
C LYS A 114 31.38 -5.34 -3.79
N PRO A 115 32.55 -4.67 -3.66
CA PRO A 115 33.05 -3.80 -4.72
C PRO A 115 33.10 -4.58 -6.03
N SER A 116 32.70 -3.95 -7.13
CA SER A 116 32.95 -4.48 -8.46
C SER A 116 34.46 -4.62 -8.62
N SER A 117 34.93 -5.86 -8.80
CA SER A 117 36.30 -6.14 -9.21
C SER A 117 36.49 -5.56 -10.61
N ASN A 118 37.12 -4.38 -10.68
CA ASN A 118 37.70 -3.83 -11.90
C ASN A 118 38.96 -4.62 -12.27
#